data_AF-A0A7C3ZK57-F1
#
_entry.id   AF-A0A7C3ZK57-F1
#
_cell.length_a   1.000
_cell.length_b   1.000
_cell.length_c   1.000
_cell.angle_alpha   90.00
_cell.angle_beta   90.00
_cell.angle_gamma   90.00
#
_symmetry.space_group_name_H-M   'P 1'
#
loop_
_entity.id
_entity.type
_entity.pdbx_description
1 polymer ?
#
loop_
_entity_poly.entity_id
_entity_poly.type
_entity_poly.pdbx_seq_one_letter_code
_entity_poly.pdbx_strand_id
1 'polypeptide(L)'
;MSRELKIDAKELSKYSREKLDKFIEYIRGRIKCEVTSEGENIILKGEDIDKRYVKTLAKRFLYIEGVIDDFRVLVKNEILFLRERRKIKMKKTSH
;
A
#
# COMPACT_ATOMS: atom_id res chain seq x y z
N MET A 1 22.72 -7.44 -8.36
CA MET A 1 22.31 -6.02 -8.53
C MET A 1 21.11 -5.81 -7.62
N SER A 2 21.20 -4.89 -6.67
CA SER A 2 20.07 -4.57 -5.78
C SER A 2 18.95 -3.91 -6.58
N ARG A 3 17.71 -4.34 -6.33
CA ARG A 3 16.49 -3.71 -6.84
C ARG A 3 15.89 -2.84 -5.75
N GLU A 4 15.17 -1.82 -6.17
CA GLU A 4 14.40 -0.94 -5.30
C GLU A 4 12.93 -0.96 -5.72
N LEU A 5 12.02 -1.07 -4.75
CA LEU A 5 10.60 -0.89 -4.96
C LEU A 5 10.04 0.10 -3.95
N LYS A 6 9.39 1.14 -4.47
CA LYS A 6 8.74 2.16 -3.67
C LYS A 6 7.24 1.90 -3.53
N ILE A 7 6.73 2.15 -2.33
CA ILE A 7 5.31 2.13 -2.00
C ILE A 7 4.92 3.50 -1.44
N ASP A 8 4.01 4.20 -2.10
CA ASP A 8 3.39 5.43 -1.61
C ASP A 8 2.12 5.04 -0.82
N ALA A 9 2.14 5.31 0.48
CA ALA A 9 1.05 5.05 1.42
C ALA A 9 0.48 6.34 2.00
N LYS A 10 0.60 7.48 1.29
CA LYS A 10 0.15 8.80 1.75
C LYS A 10 -1.32 8.85 2.14
N GLU A 11 -2.19 8.28 1.31
CA GLU A 11 -3.63 8.29 1.59
C GLU A 11 -3.98 7.37 2.77
N LEU A 12 -3.27 6.24 2.92
CA LEU A 12 -3.43 5.39 4.11
C LEU A 12 -3.01 6.15 5.39
N SER A 13 -1.90 6.90 5.34
CA SER A 13 -1.44 7.72 6.47
C SER A 13 -2.44 8.80 6.86
N LYS A 14 -3.07 9.45 5.88
CA LYS A 14 -4.11 10.47 6.12
C LYS A 14 -5.36 9.88 6.75
N TYR A 15 -5.72 8.66 6.34
CA TYR A 15 -6.85 7.94 6.89
C TYR A 15 -6.59 7.43 8.32
N SER A 16 -5.40 6.86 8.57
CA SER A 16 -4.98 6.42 9.90
C SER A 16 -3.47 6.23 9.96
N ARG A 17 -2.80 7.01 10.81
CA ARG A 17 -1.36 6.86 11.05
C ARG A 17 -1.02 5.49 11.64
N GLU A 18 -1.84 5.00 12.57
CA GLU A 18 -1.69 3.66 13.16
C GLU A 18 -1.72 2.55 12.09
N LYS A 19 -2.62 2.65 11.10
CA LYS A 19 -2.66 1.67 10.00
C LYS A 19 -1.44 1.76 9.08
N LEU A 20 -0.86 2.94 8.88
CA LEU A 20 0.42 3.05 8.18
C LEU A 20 1.52 2.32 8.95
N ASP A 21 1.63 2.56 10.26
CA ASP A 21 2.67 1.94 11.08
C ASP A 21 2.51 0.40 11.11
N LYS A 22 1.27 -0.09 11.26
CA LYS A 22 0.95 -1.52 11.11
C LYS A 22 1.31 -2.07 9.74
N PHE A 23 1.12 -1.31 8.67
CA PHE A 23 1.45 -1.74 7.32
C PHE A 23 2.97 -1.90 7.13
N ILE A 24 3.76 -0.96 7.66
CA ILE A 24 5.24 -1.02 7.63
C ILE A 24 5.72 -2.28 8.34
N GLU A 25 5.23 -2.52 9.56
CA GLU A 25 5.58 -3.72 10.35
C GLU A 25 5.11 -5.02 9.68
N TYR A 26 3.91 -5.01 9.08
CA TYR A 26 3.40 -6.15 8.32
C TYR A 26 4.31 -6.51 7.14
N ILE A 27 4.80 -5.53 6.39
CA ILE A 27 5.70 -5.76 5.26
C ILE A 27 7.06 -6.26 5.75
N ARG A 28 7.63 -5.65 6.81
CA ARG A 28 8.87 -6.09 7.45
C ARG A 28 8.81 -7.56 7.90
N GLY A 29 7.70 -7.98 8.49
CA GLY A 29 7.50 -9.36 8.93
C GLY A 29 7.27 -10.38 7.80
N ARG A 30 7.10 -9.93 6.54
CA ARG A 30 6.72 -10.81 5.40
C ARG A 30 7.77 -10.90 4.32
N ILE A 31 8.72 -9.96 4.26
CA ILE A 31 9.72 -9.89 3.21
C ILE A 31 11.12 -9.93 3.83
N LYS A 32 12.00 -10.74 3.23
CA LYS A 32 13.42 -10.84 3.61
C LYS A 32 14.26 -9.81 2.85
N CYS A 33 13.90 -8.53 2.95
CA CYS A 33 14.66 -7.44 2.34
C CYS A 33 14.75 -6.26 3.30
N GLU A 34 15.60 -5.29 2.97
CA GLU A 34 15.66 -4.05 3.73
C GLU A 34 14.35 -3.26 3.48
N VAL A 35 13.71 -2.82 4.56
CA VAL A 35 12.48 -2.03 4.53
C VAL A 35 12.68 -0.74 5.32
N THR A 36 12.83 0.36 4.60
CA THR A 36 12.95 1.71 5.16
C THR A 36 11.67 2.50 4.94
N SER A 37 11.40 3.47 5.81
CA SER A 37 10.27 4.38 5.68
C SER A 37 10.75 5.83 5.69
N GLU A 38 10.36 6.57 4.66
CA GLU A 38 10.58 8.00 4.50
C GLU A 38 9.22 8.70 4.56
N GLY A 39 8.78 9.00 5.78
CA GLY A 39 7.49 9.61 6.06
C GLY A 39 6.31 8.69 5.71
N GLU A 40 5.75 8.88 4.52
CA GLU A 40 4.60 8.16 3.96
C GLU A 40 5.00 7.19 2.82
N ASN A 41 6.29 7.21 2.46
CA ASN A 41 6.86 6.33 1.46
C ASN A 41 7.59 5.18 2.14
N ILE A 42 7.39 3.97 1.63
CA ILE A 42 8.07 2.76 2.09
C ILE A 42 8.96 2.32 0.95
N ILE A 43 10.22 2.06 1.24
CA ILE A 43 11.23 1.68 0.27
C ILE A 43 11.72 0.28 0.63
N LEU A 44 11.61 -0.62 -0.35
CA LEU A 44 12.11 -1.98 -0.27
C LEU A 44 13.39 -2.06 -1.09
N LYS A 45 14.49 -2.51 -0.49
CA LYS A 45 15.79 -2.72 -1.15
C LYS A 45 16.28 -4.14 -0.96
N GLY A 46 16.65 -4.80 -2.06
CA GLY A 46 17.09 -6.20 -2.04
C GLY A 46 17.22 -6.79 -3.44
N GLU A 47 17.81 -7.97 -3.55
CA GLU A 47 18.08 -8.58 -4.86
C GLU A 47 16.80 -9.16 -5.50
N ASP A 48 15.94 -9.80 -4.71
CA ASP A 48 14.76 -10.53 -5.18
C ASP A 48 13.42 -9.90 -4.73
N ILE A 49 13.20 -8.64 -5.12
CA ILE A 49 11.91 -7.99 -4.87
C ILE A 49 10.91 -8.33 -5.98
N ASP A 50 9.92 -9.17 -5.68
CA ASP A 50 8.78 -9.40 -6.56
C ASP A 50 7.64 -8.40 -6.30
N LYS A 51 7.53 -7.42 -7.21
CA LYS A 51 6.45 -6.41 -7.21
C LYS A 51 5.04 -7.02 -7.16
N ARG A 52 4.79 -8.17 -7.80
CA ARG A 52 3.47 -8.83 -7.77
C ARG A 52 3.18 -9.37 -6.38
N TYR A 53 4.17 -10.00 -5.75
CA TYR A 53 4.06 -10.46 -4.38
C TYR A 53 3.82 -9.30 -3.40
N VAL A 54 4.59 -8.21 -3.49
CA VAL A 54 4.39 -7.02 -2.64
C VAL A 54 2.99 -6.41 -2.83
N LYS A 55 2.50 -6.34 -4.07
CA LYS A 55 1.12 -5.92 -4.36
C LYS A 55 0.08 -6.82 -3.68
N THR A 56 0.30 -8.13 -3.69
CA THR A 56 -0.57 -9.11 -3.02
C THR A 56 -0.55 -8.92 -1.51
N LEU A 57 0.63 -8.71 -0.90
CA LEU A 57 0.75 -8.40 0.52
C LEU A 57 0.02 -7.11 0.89
N ALA A 58 0.17 -6.04 0.10
CA ALA A 58 -0.54 -4.80 0.32
C ALA A 58 -2.06 -4.98 0.28
N LYS A 59 -2.59 -5.73 -0.70
CA LYS A 59 -4.02 -6.07 -0.74
C LYS A 59 -4.46 -6.90 0.47
N ARG A 60 -3.65 -7.88 0.86
CA ARG A 60 -3.95 -8.76 1.99
C ARG A 60 -3.99 -7.98 3.31
N PHE A 61 -3.09 -7.03 3.50
CA PHE A 61 -3.12 -6.11 4.63
C PHE A 61 -4.43 -5.31 4.68
N LEU A 62 -4.82 -4.69 3.56
CA LEU A 62 -6.09 -3.94 3.49
C LEU A 62 -7.31 -4.81 3.82
N TYR A 63 -7.28 -6.09 3.44
CA TYR A 63 -8.32 -7.05 3.79
C TYR A 63 -8.34 -7.36 5.29
N ILE A 64 -7.18 -7.64 5.89
CA ILE A 64 -7.05 -7.93 7.34
C ILE A 64 -7.52 -6.73 8.18
N GLU A 65 -7.17 -5.51 7.79
CA GLU A 65 -7.57 -4.28 8.48
C GLU A 65 -8.99 -3.79 8.13
N GLY A 66 -9.73 -4.53 7.31
CA GLY A 66 -11.14 -4.23 6.98
C GLY A 66 -11.35 -2.99 6.10
N VAL A 67 -10.34 -2.57 5.33
CA VAL A 67 -10.38 -1.33 4.51
C VAL A 67 -10.24 -1.59 3.00
N ILE A 68 -10.33 -2.84 2.56
CA ILE A 68 -10.15 -3.24 1.14
C ILE A 68 -11.21 -2.65 0.19
N ASP A 69 -12.39 -2.30 0.72
CA ASP A 69 -13.48 -1.69 -0.04
C ASP A 69 -13.36 -0.16 -0.15
N ASP A 70 -12.61 0.47 0.76
CA ASP A 70 -12.30 1.89 0.72
C ASP A 70 -10.95 2.17 0.04
N PHE A 71 -10.04 1.21 -0.02
CA PHE A 71 -8.70 1.36 -0.60
C PHE A 71 -8.43 0.42 -1.76
N ARG A 72 -7.47 0.79 -2.60
CA ARG A 72 -6.95 -0.03 -3.70
C ARG A 72 -5.45 0.12 -3.83
N VAL A 73 -4.81 -0.93 -4.32
CA VAL A 73 -3.37 -0.94 -4.64
C VAL A 73 -3.18 -0.77 -6.15
N LEU A 74 -2.63 0.37 -6.56
CA LEU A 74 -2.30 0.69 -7.94
C LEU A 74 -0.80 0.52 -8.20
N VAL A 75 -0.43 0.33 -9.47
CA VAL A 75 0.97 0.36 -9.91
C VAL A 75 1.08 1.45 -10.97
N LYS A 76 2.00 2.40 -10.80
CA LYS A 76 2.31 3.43 -11.81
C LYS A 76 3.79 3.75 -11.76
N ASN A 77 4.46 3.77 -12.91
CA ASN A 77 5.89 4.08 -13.03
C ASN A 77 6.73 3.28 -12.01
N GLU A 78 6.48 1.98 -11.91
CA GLU A 78 7.14 1.05 -10.98
C GLU A 78 6.91 1.30 -9.48
N ILE A 79 6.09 2.29 -9.11
CA ILE A 79 5.72 2.56 -7.72
C ILE A 79 4.36 1.90 -7.43
N LEU A 80 4.25 1.27 -6.25
CA LEU A 80 2.97 0.82 -5.70
C LEU A 80 2.29 1.95 -4.94
N PHE A 81 1.00 2.17 -5.15
CA PHE A 81 0.24 3.22 -4.48
C PHE A 81 -0.93 2.61 -3.71
N LEU A 82 -1.03 2.89 -2.40
CA LEU A 82 -2.23 2.65 -1.61
C LEU A 82 -3.12 3.90 -1.66
N ARG A 83 -4.18 3.83 -2.46
CA ARG A 83 -5.08 4.96 -2.73
C ARG A 83 -6.49 4.63 -2.28
N GLU A 84 -7.21 5.63 -1.80
CA GLU A 84 -8.65 5.55 -1.61
C GLU A 84 -9.33 5.28 -2.96
N ARG A 85 -10.39 4.48 -2.89
CA ARG A 85 -11.34 4.31 -3.97
C ARG A 85 -12.20 5.56 -3.99
N ARG A 86 -12.21 6.26 -5.12
CA ARG A 86 -13.20 7.31 -5.34
C ARG A 86 -14.58 6.66 -5.30
N LYS A 87 -15.35 6.92 -4.24
CA LYS A 87 -16.79 6.64 -4.25
C LYS A 87 -17.38 7.49 -5.36
N ILE A 88 -17.79 6.85 -6.46
CA ILE A 88 -18.65 7.51 -7.44
C ILE A 88 -19.90 7.85 -6.63
N LYS A 89 -20.09 9.13 -6.29
CA LYS A 89 -21.37 9.59 -5.76
C LYS A 89 -22.39 9.25 -6.84
N MET A 90 -23.12 8.15 -6.68
CA MET A 90 -24.35 7.95 -7.45
C MET A 90 -25.20 9.16 -7.11
N LYS A 91 -25.38 10.06 -8.10
CA LYS A 91 -26.40 11.11 -8.00
C LYS A 91 -27.69 10.36 -7.75
N LYS A 92 -28.26 10.49 -6.55
CA LYS A 92 -29.64 10.07 -6.31
C LYS A 92 -30.48 10.88 -7.29
N THR A 93 -30.95 10.26 -8.36
CA THR A 93 -32.07 10.76 -9.15
C THR A 93 -33.29 10.61 -8.24
N SER A 94 -33.64 11.69 -7.56
CA SER A 94 -34.98 11.85 -7.00
C SER A 94 -35.94 12.00 -8.18
N HIS A 95 -36.83 11.03 -8.34
CA HIS A 95 -38.08 11.19 -9.08
C HIS A 95 -39.20 11.54 -8.08
#